data_AF-A0A1H7FIR6-F1
#
_entry.id   AF-A0A1H7FIR6-F1
#
_cell.length_a   1.000
_cell.length_b   1.000
_cell.length_c   1.000
_cell.angle_alpha   90.00
_cell.angle_beta   90.00
_cell.angle_gamma   90.00
#
_symmetry.space_group_name_H-M   'P 1'
#
loop_
_entity.id
_entity.type
_entity.pdbx_description
1 polymer ?
#
loop_
_entity_poly.entity_id
_entity_poly.type
_entity_poly.pdbx_seq_one_letter_code
_entity_poly.pdbx_strand_id
1 'polypeptide(L)' 'MIHYFLLVPFSKEYHKELYVHLRVMSERKSISKEDMNLLFLTDSVYEMERHLKEHAVKDLGLLKKKWWFGETTPKRT' A
#
# COMPACT_ATOMS: atom_id res chain seq x y z
N MET A 1 4.97 11.23 -13.19
CA MET A 1 3.56 11.01 -12.84
C MET A 1 3.47 9.64 -12.18
N ILE A 2 3.08 9.56 -10.90
CA ILE A 2 2.89 8.28 -10.21
C ILE A 2 1.44 7.87 -10.47
N HIS A 3 1.22 6.74 -11.13
CA HIS A 3 -0.11 6.36 -11.63
C HIS A 3 -0.95 5.58 -10.62
N TYR A 4 -0.33 4.93 -9.63
CA TYR A 4 -1.01 4.25 -8.53
C TYR A 4 0.04 3.89 -7.47
N PHE A 5 -0.10 4.38 -6.23
CA PHE A 5 0.79 4.01 -5.14
C PHE A 5 -0.04 3.73 -3.89
N LEU A 6 -0.18 2.44 -3.57
CA LEU A 6 -0.88 1.96 -2.39
C LEU A 6 0.05 2.09 -1.18
N LEU A 7 -0.36 2.87 -0.19
CA LEU A 7 0.34 2.99 1.09
C LEU A 7 -0.35 2.07 2.11
N VAL A 8 0.44 1.20 2.75
CA VAL A 8 -0.04 0.30 3.79
C VAL A 8 0.65 0.61 5.12
N PRO A 9 0.20 1.62 5.89
CA PRO A 9 0.75 1.88 7.21
C PRO A 9 0.38 0.72 8.14
N PHE A 10 1.36 0.21 8.89
CA PHE A 10 1.18 -0.88 9.84
C PHE A 10 1.14 -0.31 11.26
N SER A 11 0.30 -0.84 12.14
CA SER A 11 -0.05 -0.26 13.45
C SER A 11 -1.05 0.91 13.34
N LYS A 12 -2.33 0.57 13.50
CA LYS A 12 -3.45 1.51 13.56
C LYS A 12 -3.27 2.56 14.63
N GLU A 13 -2.83 2.15 15.82
CA GLU A 13 -2.67 3.05 16.95
C GLU A 13 -1.58 4.09 16.67
N TYR A 14 -0.42 3.66 16.16
CA TYR A 14 0.69 4.55 15.87
C TYR A 14 0.34 5.59 14.79
N HIS A 15 -0.41 5.19 13.75
CA HIS A 15 -0.77 6.07 12.64
C HIS A 15 -2.14 6.75 12.78
N LYS A 16 -2.79 6.64 13.94
CA LYS A 16 -4.14 7.19 14.18
C LYS A 16 -4.23 8.69 13.90
N GLU A 17 -3.30 9.47 14.46
CA GLU A 17 -3.29 10.92 14.32
C GLU A 17 -3.07 11.36 12.86
N LEU A 18 -2.18 10.66 12.14
CA LEU A 18 -1.97 10.88 10.72
C LEU A 18 -3.24 10.60 9.92
N TYR A 19 -3.92 9.49 10.21
CA TYR A 19 -5.16 9.12 9.53
C TYR A 19 -6.29 10.13 9.80
N VAL A 20 -6.41 10.64 11.03
CA VAL A 20 -7.34 11.73 11.38
C VAL A 20 -7.01 12.99 10.60
N HIS A 21 -5.73 13.36 10.51
CA HIS A 21 -5.31 14.54 9.74
C HIS A 21 -5.66 14.41 8.25
N LEU A 22 -5.44 13.24 7.66
CA LEU A 22 -5.79 12.96 6.26
C LEU A 22 -7.31 13.06 6.01
N ARG A 23 -8.14 12.60 6.96
CA ARG A 23 -9.60 12.82 6.88
C ARG A 23 -9.97 14.30 6.86
N VAL A 24 -9.38 15.10 7.74
CA VAL A 24 -9.60 16.56 7.77
C VAL A 24 -9.18 17.21 6.44
N MET A 25 -8.05 16.78 5.87
CA MET A 25 -7.61 17.26 4.55
C MET A 25 -8.59 16.88 3.44
N SER A 26 -9.18 15.68 3.50
CA SER A 26 -10.19 15.22 2.53
C SER A 26 -11.50 16.02 2.66
N GLU A 27 -11.95 16.26 3.89
CA GLU A 27 -13.14 17.10 4.17
C GLU A 27 -12.96 18.53 3.68
N ARG A 28 -11.74 19.08 3.85
CA ARG A 28 -11.36 20.41 3.36
C ARG A 28 -11.04 20.45 1.86
N LYS A 29 -11.21 19.34 1.15
CA LYS A 29 -10.92 19.20 -0.29
C LYS A 29 -9.46 19.53 -0.65
N SER A 30 -8.54 19.42 0.30
CA SER A 30 -7.11 19.55 0.05
C SER A 30 -6.53 18.27 -0.56
N ILE A 31 -7.18 17.12 -0.32
CA ILE A 31 -7.04 15.87 -1.06
C ILE A 31 -8.43 15.41 -1.50
N SER A 32 -8.50 14.62 -2.56
CA SER A 32 -9.78 14.04 -3.00
C SER A 32 -10.27 12.98 -2.00
N LYS A 33 -11.54 12.59 -2.08
CA LYS A 33 -12.03 11.46 -1.27
C LYS A 33 -11.48 10.14 -1.79
N GLU A 34 -11.22 10.08 -3.09
CA GLU A 34 -10.68 8.94 -3.80
C GLU A 34 -9.23 8.67 -3.39
N ASP A 35 -8.45 9.71 -3.08
CA ASP A 35 -7.08 9.57 -2.57
C ASP A 35 -7.03 8.81 -1.24
N MET A 36 -8.10 8.83 -0.44
CA MET A 36 -8.18 8.03 0.79
C MET A 36 -8.20 6.53 0.51
N ASN A 37 -8.61 6.09 -0.69
CA ASN A 37 -8.59 4.68 -1.09
C ASN A 37 -7.16 4.18 -1.36
N LEU A 38 -6.19 5.07 -1.50
CA LEU A 38 -4.77 4.70 -1.63
C LEU A 38 -4.15 4.28 -0.30
N LEU A 39 -4.87 4.45 0.82
CA LEU A 39 -4.41 4.13 2.16
C LEU A 39 -5.13 2.89 2.69
N PHE A 40 -4.36 1.84 2.97
CA PHE A 40 -4.87 0.64 3.62
C PHE A 40 -4.25 0.47 5.00
N LEU A 41 -4.97 0.87 6.04
CA LEU A 41 -4.48 0.79 7.42
C LEU A 41 -4.85 -0.56 8.05
N THR A 42 -3.86 -1.35 8.45
CA THR A 42 -4.07 -2.66 9.07
C THR A 42 -3.04 -2.97 10.16
N ASP A 43 -3.41 -3.87 11.07
CA ASP A 43 -2.52 -4.47 12.08
C ASP A 43 -2.21 -5.94 11.76
N SER A 44 -2.78 -6.46 10.67
CA SER A 44 -2.70 -7.86 10.29
C SER A 44 -1.87 -8.02 9.02
N VAL A 45 -0.80 -8.80 9.14
CA VAL A 45 0.03 -9.17 7.97
C VAL A 45 -0.82 -9.89 6.92
N TYR A 46 -1.75 -10.75 7.36
CA TYR A 46 -2.62 -11.50 6.45
C TYR A 46 -3.55 -10.58 5.64
N GLU A 47 -4.16 -9.58 6.28
CA GLU A 47 -5.01 -8.60 5.59
C GLU A 47 -4.20 -7.76 4.61
N MET A 48 -3.01 -7.31 5.02
CA MET A 48 -2.07 -6.60 4.15
C MET A 48 -1.72 -7.44 2.91
N GLU A 49 -1.31 -8.70 3.10
CA GLU A 49 -0.95 -9.58 1.99
C GLU A 49 -2.10 -9.78 1.00
N ARG A 50 -3.32 -9.99 1.52
CA ARG A 50 -4.51 -10.14 0.69
C ARG A 50 -4.80 -8.87 -0.10
N HIS A 51 -4.79 -7.72 0.57
CA HIS A 51 -5.05 -6.43 -0.06
C HIS A 51 -4.01 -6.10 -1.14
N LEU A 52 -2.72 -6.39 -0.91
CA LEU A 52 -1.66 -6.23 -1.90
C LEU A 52 -1.85 -7.15 -3.13
N LYS A 53 -2.27 -8.40 -2.92
CA LYS A 53 -2.55 -9.33 -4.03
C LYS A 53 -3.70 -8.82 -4.90
N GLU A 54 -4.76 -8.32 -4.27
CA GLU A 54 -5.98 -7.86 -4.95
C GLU A 54 -5.79 -6.51 -5.65
N HIS A 55 -5.14 -5.53 -5.01
CA HIS A 55 -5.11 -4.13 -5.47
C HIS A 55 -3.75 -3.62 -5.96
N ALA A 56 -2.65 -4.32 -5.65
CA ALA A 56 -1.33 -3.93 -6.17
C ALA A 56 -0.87 -4.89 -7.27
N VAL A 57 -0.81 -6.21 -6.99
CA VAL A 57 -0.28 -7.17 -7.96
C VAL A 57 -1.16 -7.27 -9.20
N LYS A 58 -2.48 -7.38 -9.01
CA LYS A 58 -3.43 -7.51 -10.11
C LYS A 58 -3.55 -6.21 -10.91
N ASP A 59 -3.77 -5.09 -10.23
CA ASP A 59 -4.07 -3.82 -10.90
C ASP A 59 -2.83 -3.17 -11.54
N LEU A 60 -1.63 -3.39 -10.98
CA LEU A 60 -0.36 -2.90 -11.54
C LEU A 60 0.37 -3.93 -12.40
N GLY A 61 -0.17 -5.15 -12.54
CA GLY A 61 0.46 -6.21 -13.32
C GLY A 61 1.86 -6.60 -12.83
N LEU A 62 2.08 -6.60 -11.51
CA LEU A 62 3.41 -6.88 -10.94
C LEU A 62 3.81 -8.33 -11.20
N LEU A 63 4.86 -8.50 -12.01
CA LEU A 63 5.43 -9.82 -12.29
C LEU A 63 6.60 -10.10 -11.35
N LYS A 64 6.64 -11.33 -10.83
CA LYS A 64 7.84 -11.83 -10.14
C LYS A 64 8.97 -11.89 -11.17
N LYS A 65 10.03 -11.11 -10.97
CA LYS A 65 11.22 -11.16 -11.82
C LYS A 65 11.73 -12.61 -11.89
N LYS A 66 11.87 -13.10 -13.12
CA LYS A 66 12.63 -14.32 -13.42
C LYS A 66 14.07 -13.90 -13.67
N TRP A 67 14.98 -14.46 -12.90
CA TRP A 67 16.42 -14.25 -13.05
C TRP A 67 16.92 -15.26 -14.08
N TRP A 68 17.42 -14.78 -15.21
CA TRP A 68 17.82 -15.62 -16.35
C TRP A 68 19.34 -15.79 -16.45
N PHE A 69 20.13 -14.94 -15.78
CA PHE A 69 21.60 -14.90 -15.91
C PHE A 69 22.34 -15.44 -14.68
N GLY A 70 21.73 -16.39 -13.95
CA GLY A 70 22.34 -16.99 -12.78
C GLY A 70 22.35 -16.09 -11.53
N GLU A 71 21.58 -14.99 -11.52
CA GLU A 71 21.43 -14.18 -10.32
C GLU A 71 20.72 -14.99 -9.23
N THR A 72 21.29 -15.00 -8.03
CA THR A 72 20.73 -15.76 -6.90
C THR A 72 19.55 -14.99 -6.31
N THR A 73 18.48 -15.70 -5.97
CA THR A 73 17.41 -15.07 -5.17
C THR A 73 17.98 -14.73 -3.79
N PRO A 74 17.82 -13.48 -3.31
CA PRO A 74 18.35 -13.11 -2.00
C PRO A 74 17.70 -14.01 -0.95
N LYS A 75 18.52 -14.70 -0.15
CA LYS A 75 18.04 -15.47 1.00
C LYS A 75 17.37 -14.48 1.95
N ARG A 76 16.05 -14.62 2.14
CA ARG A 76 15.33 -13.89 3.19
C ARG A 76 15.76 -14.50 4.52
N THR A 77 16.61 -13.79 5.25
CA THR A 77 16.99 -14.03 6.65
C THR A 77 15.85 -13.65 7.58
#